data_AF-A0A2E9SR32-F1
#
_entry.id   AF-A0A2E9SR32-F1
#
_cell.length_a   1.000
_cell.length_b   1.000
_cell.length_c   1.000
_cell.angle_alpha   90.00
_cell.angle_beta   90.00
_cell.angle_gamma   90.00
#
_symmetry.space_group_name_H-M   'P 1'
#
loop_
_entity.id
_entity.type
_entity.pdbx_description
1 polymer ?
#
loop_
_entity_poly.entity_id
_entity_poly.type
_entity_poly.pdbx_seq_one_letter_code
_entity_poly.pdbx_strand_id
1 'polypeptide(L)'
;MIRWFAAGLLVISSATMAAPSFSPAHEKMLKYFEAHPQDGIQKALWLRHNVLVLSVDTQQHDAEALAKAACKRLLESGFAGMQVSVDVIEHRVLLQANRFEEAEHLDCE
;
A
#
# COMPACT_ATOMS: atom_id res chain seq x y z
N MET A 1 56.29 -17.50 25.08
CA MET A 1 54.89 -17.77 25.48
C MET A 1 54.00 -17.41 24.29
N ILE A 2 53.44 -18.40 23.60
CA ILE A 2 52.64 -18.22 22.38
C ILE A 2 51.18 -18.09 22.79
N ARG A 3 50.58 -16.93 22.56
CA ARG A 3 49.18 -16.62 22.92
C ARG A 3 48.32 -16.84 21.68
N TRP A 4 47.57 -17.95 21.69
CA TRP A 4 46.62 -18.30 20.64
C TRP A 4 45.37 -17.42 20.80
N PHE A 5 45.07 -16.59 19.79
CA PHE A 5 43.78 -15.92 19.70
C PHE A 5 42.80 -16.86 19.00
N ALA A 6 41.92 -17.48 19.78
CA ALA A 6 40.78 -18.21 19.25
C ALA A 6 39.83 -17.21 18.58
N ALA A 7 39.76 -17.25 17.25
CA ALA A 7 38.78 -16.50 16.49
C ALA A 7 37.41 -17.16 16.68
N GLY A 8 36.60 -16.64 17.60
CA GLY A 8 35.19 -16.98 17.70
C GLY A 8 34.44 -16.42 16.49
N LEU A 9 34.03 -17.30 15.58
CA LEU A 9 33.06 -16.96 14.55
C LEU A 9 31.73 -16.61 15.22
N LEU A 10 31.42 -15.32 15.29
CA LEU A 10 30.07 -14.82 15.55
C LEU A 10 29.19 -15.19 14.35
N VAL A 11 28.42 -16.25 14.50
CA VAL A 11 27.33 -16.57 13.57
C VAL A 11 26.26 -15.49 13.78
N ILE A 12 26.28 -14.47 12.93
CA ILE A 12 25.22 -13.48 12.86
C ILE A 12 24.01 -14.21 12.26
N SER A 13 23.13 -14.72 13.12
CA SER A 13 21.82 -15.20 12.70
C SER A 13 21.07 -14.03 12.11
N SER A 14 21.04 -13.93 10.78
CA SER A 14 20.17 -13.03 10.05
C SER A 14 18.74 -13.38 10.43
N ALA A 15 18.13 -12.58 11.30
CA ALA A 15 16.71 -12.64 11.53
C ALA A 15 16.05 -12.25 10.20
N THR A 16 15.64 -13.24 9.41
CA THR A 16 14.77 -13.03 8.27
C THR A 16 13.46 -12.48 8.82
N MET A 17 13.31 -11.16 8.86
CA MET A 17 12.03 -10.51 9.10
C MET A 17 11.10 -11.00 7.99
N ALA A 18 10.12 -11.82 8.35
CA ALA A 18 9.09 -12.25 7.42
C ALA A 18 8.43 -11.00 6.82
N ALA A 19 8.33 -10.95 5.49
CA ALA A 19 7.63 -9.87 4.82
C ALA A 19 6.20 -9.77 5.39
N PRO A 20 5.67 -8.56 5.64
CA PRO A 20 4.30 -8.41 6.14
C PRO A 20 3.33 -9.13 5.21
N SER A 21 2.59 -10.10 5.73
CA SER A 21 1.61 -10.86 4.94
C SER A 21 0.31 -10.09 4.82
N PHE A 22 -0.29 -10.08 3.62
CA PHE A 22 -1.64 -9.57 3.43
C PHE A 22 -2.63 -10.32 4.32
N SER A 23 -3.48 -9.57 5.00
CA SER A 23 -4.53 -10.08 5.89
C SER A 23 -5.91 -10.06 5.23
N PRO A 24 -6.92 -10.78 5.76
CA PRO A 24 -8.29 -10.68 5.26
C PRO A 24 -8.87 -9.25 5.26
N ALA A 25 -8.34 -8.35 6.09
CA ALA A 25 -8.71 -6.94 6.09
C ALA A 25 -8.34 -6.25 4.76
N HIS A 26 -7.19 -6.62 4.17
CA HIS A 26 -6.76 -6.06 2.88
C HIS A 26 -7.73 -6.44 1.78
N GLU A 27 -8.14 -7.71 1.71
CA GLU A 27 -9.12 -8.19 0.74
C GLU A 27 -10.49 -7.52 0.95
N LYS A 28 -10.92 -7.34 2.20
CA LYS A 28 -12.17 -6.64 2.52
C LYS A 28 -12.15 -5.19 2.02
N MET A 29 -11.02 -4.49 2.13
CA MET A 29 -10.89 -3.12 1.65
C MET A 29 -10.89 -3.04 0.13
N LEU A 30 -10.25 -3.97 -0.58
CA LEU A 30 -10.36 -4.05 -2.04
C LEU A 30 -11.81 -4.17 -2.48
N LYS A 31 -12.55 -5.14 -1.90
CA LYS A 31 -13.97 -5.34 -2.19
C LYS A 31 -14.81 -4.12 -1.83
N TYR A 32 -14.49 -3.43 -0.74
CA TYR A 32 -15.20 -2.21 -0.35
C TYR A 32 -15.05 -1.13 -1.43
N PHE A 33 -13.83 -0.80 -1.83
CA PHE A 33 -13.62 0.28 -2.81
C PHE A 33 -14.13 -0.08 -4.20
N GLU A 34 -14.07 -1.36 -4.61
CA GLU A 34 -14.61 -1.80 -5.90
C GLU A 34 -16.15 -1.93 -5.91
N ALA A 35 -16.80 -2.01 -4.73
CA ALA A 35 -18.26 -2.12 -4.64
C ALA A 35 -18.99 -0.77 -4.76
N HIS A 36 -18.29 0.36 -4.77
CA HIS A 36 -18.89 1.70 -4.81
C HIS A 36 -18.51 2.45 -6.11
N PRO A 37 -19.04 2.02 -7.27
CA PRO A 37 -18.72 2.64 -8.56
C PRO A 37 -19.15 4.11 -8.67
N GLN A 38 -20.02 4.59 -7.78
CA GLN A 38 -20.43 6.01 -7.70
C GLN A 38 -19.26 6.93 -7.28
N ASP A 39 -18.25 6.38 -6.62
CA ASP A 39 -17.05 7.12 -6.19
C ASP A 39 -16.00 7.23 -7.31
N GLY A 40 -16.33 6.76 -8.53
CA GLY A 40 -15.43 6.83 -9.69
C GLY A 40 -14.29 5.80 -9.66
N ILE A 41 -14.23 4.96 -8.63
CA ILE A 41 -13.21 3.92 -8.46
C ILE A 41 -13.50 2.75 -9.39
N GLN A 42 -12.62 2.56 -10.37
CA GLN A 42 -12.68 1.50 -11.36
C GLN A 42 -11.97 0.22 -10.89
N LYS A 43 -10.92 0.38 -10.08
CA LYS A 43 -10.09 -0.72 -9.57
C LYS A 43 -9.40 -0.31 -8.29
N ALA A 44 -9.24 -1.26 -7.37
CA ALA A 44 -8.38 -1.12 -6.21
C ALA A 44 -7.33 -2.24 -6.20
N LEU A 45 -6.13 -1.94 -5.72
CA LEU A 45 -5.08 -2.94 -5.53
C LEU A 45 -4.12 -2.51 -4.43
N TRP A 46 -3.51 -3.47 -3.76
CA TRP A 46 -2.42 -3.19 -2.84
C TRP A 46 -1.08 -3.36 -3.57
N LEU A 47 -0.30 -2.28 -3.70
CA LEU A 47 1.06 -2.35 -4.25
C LEU A 47 2.04 -2.95 -3.24
N ARG A 48 1.84 -2.59 -1.97
CA ARG A 48 2.58 -3.09 -0.82
C ARG A 48 1.60 -3.34 0.31
N HIS A 49 2.09 -3.93 1.40
CA HIS A 49 1.27 -4.14 2.60
C HIS A 49 0.61 -2.84 3.09
N ASN A 50 1.25 -1.68 2.90
CA ASN A 50 0.78 -0.39 3.39
C ASN A 50 0.46 0.64 2.29
N VAL A 51 0.42 0.25 1.02
CA VAL A 51 0.15 1.18 -0.09
C VAL A 51 -1.04 0.66 -0.89
N LEU A 52 -2.16 1.36 -0.79
CA LEU A 52 -3.36 1.09 -1.58
C LEU A 52 -3.38 2.00 -2.80
N VAL A 53 -3.54 1.42 -3.98
CA VAL A 53 -3.78 2.18 -5.22
C VAL A 53 -5.27 2.11 -5.56
N LEU A 54 -5.84 3.27 -5.88
CA LEU A 54 -7.16 3.43 -6.45
C LEU A 54 -7.03 3.96 -7.88
N SER A 55 -7.58 3.23 -8.84
CA SER A 55 -7.68 3.73 -10.20
C SER A 55 -9.03 4.40 -10.43
N VAL A 56 -9.01 5.62 -10.93
CA VAL A 56 -10.21 6.47 -11.11
C VAL A 56 -10.14 7.20 -12.44
N ASP A 57 -11.25 7.79 -12.90
CA ASP A 57 -11.22 8.81 -13.94
C ASP A 57 -10.99 10.19 -13.28
N THR A 58 -9.76 10.68 -13.30
CA THR A 58 -9.38 11.92 -12.61
C THR A 58 -9.91 13.17 -13.32
N GLN A 59 -10.43 13.05 -14.53
CA GLN A 59 -11.12 14.17 -15.19
C GLN A 59 -12.51 14.41 -14.61
N GLN A 60 -13.09 13.40 -13.97
CA GLN A 60 -14.44 13.44 -13.39
C GLN A 60 -14.44 13.51 -11.87
N HIS A 61 -13.32 13.16 -11.22
CA HIS A 61 -13.21 13.07 -9.77
C HIS A 61 -11.92 13.72 -9.25
N ASP A 62 -12.04 14.42 -8.12
CA ASP A 62 -10.92 15.01 -7.40
C ASP A 62 -10.09 13.91 -6.70
N ALA A 63 -8.86 13.72 -7.18
CA ALA A 63 -7.95 12.68 -6.70
C ALA A 63 -7.55 12.88 -5.23
N GLU A 64 -7.28 14.11 -4.81
CA GLU A 64 -6.89 14.43 -3.43
C GLU A 64 -8.05 14.16 -2.46
N ALA A 65 -9.26 14.58 -2.83
CA ALA A 65 -10.46 14.35 -2.03
C ALA A 65 -10.76 12.85 -1.87
N LEU A 66 -10.60 12.07 -2.94
CA LEU A 66 -10.75 10.62 -2.92
C LEU A 66 -9.68 9.94 -2.07
N ALA A 67 -8.41 10.33 -2.20
CA ALA A 67 -7.31 9.82 -1.39
C ALA A 67 -7.58 10.05 0.11
N LYS A 68 -8.04 11.26 0.48
CA LYS A 68 -8.42 11.58 1.88
C LYS A 68 -9.58 10.72 2.39
N ALA A 69 -10.63 10.55 1.59
CA ALA A 69 -11.77 9.72 1.96
C ALA A 69 -11.36 8.24 2.15
N ALA A 70 -10.53 7.73 1.24
CA ALA A 70 -9.98 6.38 1.32
C ALA A 70 -9.06 6.20 2.53
N CYS A 71 -8.17 7.15 2.81
CA CYS A 71 -7.34 7.14 4.01
C CYS A 71 -8.17 7.07 5.28
N LYS A 72 -9.17 7.96 5.42
CA LYS A 72 -10.09 7.94 6.57
C LYS A 72 -10.74 6.56 6.74
N ARG A 73 -11.20 5.97 5.63
CA ARG A 73 -11.82 4.64 5.64
C ARG A 73 -10.87 3.53 6.08
N LEU A 74 -9.61 3.57 5.64
CA LEU A 74 -8.59 2.60 6.04
C LEU A 74 -8.29 2.70 7.53
N LEU A 75 -8.11 3.91 8.06
CA LEU A 75 -7.86 4.13 9.49
C LEU A 75 -9.02 3.61 10.35
N GLU A 76 -10.27 3.92 9.97
CA GLU A 76 -11.49 3.39 10.62
C GLU A 76 -11.62 1.85 10.52
N SER A 77 -10.97 1.24 9.53
CA SER A 77 -11.04 -0.20 9.27
C SER A 77 -9.89 -0.99 9.92
N GLY A 78 -9.11 -0.35 10.80
CA GLY A 78 -8.07 -1.00 11.59
C GLY A 78 -6.66 -0.88 11.04
N PHE A 79 -6.44 -0.04 10.02
CA PHE A 79 -5.11 0.25 9.47
C PHE A 79 -4.39 1.39 10.21
N ALA A 80 -4.95 1.94 11.30
CA ALA A 80 -4.32 3.00 12.08
C ALA A 80 -3.01 2.58 12.77
N GLY A 81 -2.76 1.27 12.95
CA GLY A 81 -1.53 0.74 13.54
C GLY A 81 -0.35 0.62 12.54
N MET A 82 -0.54 1.05 11.30
CA MET A 82 0.46 0.98 10.24
C MET A 82 0.52 2.30 9.48
N GLN A 83 1.71 2.66 8.99
CA GLN A 83 1.89 3.85 8.16
C GLN A 83 1.37 3.56 6.75
N VAL A 84 0.05 3.65 6.58
CA VAL A 84 -0.66 3.38 5.33
C VAL A 84 -0.73 4.63 4.46
N SER A 85 -0.63 4.47 3.14
CA SER A 85 -0.81 5.53 2.16
C SER A 85 -1.79 5.10 1.07
N VAL A 86 -2.39 6.08 0.41
CA VAL A 86 -3.28 5.89 -0.74
C VAL A 86 -2.74 6.64 -1.94
N ASP A 87 -2.63 5.91 -3.04
CA ASP A 87 -2.22 6.40 -4.34
C ASP A 87 -3.43 6.45 -5.27
N VAL A 88 -3.72 7.60 -5.86
CA VAL A 88 -4.81 7.75 -6.84
C VAL A 88 -4.21 7.92 -8.23
N ILE A 89 -4.65 7.10 -9.17
CA ILE A 89 -4.11 7.04 -10.53
C ILE A 89 -5.24 7.12 -11.56
N GLU A 90 -4.99 7.85 -12.65
CA GLU A 90 -5.86 7.82 -13.83
C GLU A 90 -5.95 6.40 -14.40
N HIS A 91 -7.15 5.85 -14.47
CA HIS A 91 -7.41 4.48 -14.88
C HIS A 91 -6.91 4.20 -16.30
N ARG A 92 -7.01 5.19 -17.19
CA ARG A 92 -6.51 5.04 -18.57
C ARG A 92 -4.99 4.84 -18.63
N VAL A 93 -4.24 5.42 -17.70
CA VAL A 93 -2.77 5.23 -17.62
C VAL A 93 -2.43 3.80 -17.25
N LEU A 94 -3.15 3.21 -16.28
CA LEU A 94 -2.97 1.81 -15.90
C LEU A 94 -3.26 0.86 -17.07
N LEU A 95 -4.31 1.12 -17.84
CA LEU A 95 -4.66 0.32 -19.03
C LEU A 95 -3.63 0.45 -20.16
N GLN A 96 -3.04 1.64 -20.35
CA GLN A 96 -2.12 1.89 -21.46
C GLN A 96 -0.69 1.44 -21.17
N ALA A 97 -0.25 1.48 -19.91
CA ALA A 97 1.17 1.41 -19.62
C ALA A 97 1.62 0.15 -18.88
N ASN A 98 0.75 -0.58 -18.15
CA ASN A 98 1.23 -1.45 -17.06
C ASN A 98 2.22 -0.71 -16.11
N ARG A 99 2.21 0.63 -16.08
CA ARG A 99 3.11 1.47 -15.29
C ARG A 99 2.31 2.16 -14.20
N PHE A 100 2.79 2.00 -12.98
CA PHE A 100 2.25 2.60 -11.76
C PHE A 100 2.89 3.95 -11.42
N GLU A 101 3.69 4.53 -12.32
CA GLU A 101 4.58 5.67 -12.02
C GLU A 101 3.90 7.05 -11.98
N GLU A 102 2.63 7.18 -12.39
CA GLU A 102 1.93 8.48 -12.50
C GLU A 102 0.92 8.72 -11.37
N ALA A 103 1.15 8.12 -10.21
CA ALA A 103 0.23 8.21 -9.07
C ALA A 103 0.39 9.49 -8.24
N GLU A 104 -0.73 10.06 -7.80
CA GLU A 104 -0.75 11.03 -6.70
C GLU A 104 -0.73 10.26 -5.38
N HIS A 105 0.36 10.41 -4.60
CA HIS A 105 0.59 9.71 -3.32
C HIS A 105 0.17 10.59 -2.14
N LEU A 106 -0.63 10.03 -1.23
CA LEU A 106 -1.03 10.67 0.03
C LEU A 106 -0.79 9.73 1.22
N ASP A 107 0.03 10.16 2.18
CA ASP A 107 0.17 9.48 3.47
C ASP A 107 -1.09 9.69 4.33
N CYS A 108 -1.56 8.62 4.98
CA CYS A 108 -2.72 8.72 5.87
C CYS A 108 -2.28 9.15 7.28
N GLU A 109 -2.87 10.23 7.79
CA GLU A 109 -2.66 10.77 9.15
C GLU A 109 -3.90 10.62 10.05
#